data_AF-A0A533Y8Q4-F1
#
_entry.id   AF-A0A533Y8Q4-F1
#
_cell.length_a   1.000
_cell.length_b   1.000
_cell.length_c   1.000
_cell.angle_alpha   90.00
_cell.angle_beta   90.00
_cell.angle_gamma   90.00
#
_symmetry.space_group_name_H-M   'P 1'
#
loop_
_entity.id
_entity.type
_entity.pdbx_description
1 polymer ?
#
loop_
_entity_poly.entity_id
_entity_poly.type
_entity_poly.pdbx_seq_one_letter_code
_entity_poly.pdbx_strand_id
1 'polypeptide(L)' 'MPKWLDEMTNAGEPVIPANLRNAVWERDEGQCVKCGTKEDVDVHCVVPYAMPTEANCNVVCKTCLREF' A
#
# COMPACT_ATOMS: atom_id res chain seq x y z
N MET A 1 -18.05 0.66 11.73
CA MET A 1 -16.85 1.04 10.95
C MET A 1 -16.54 2.51 11.20
N PRO A 2 -15.27 2.92 11.31
CA PRO A 2 -14.93 4.32 11.54
C PRO A 2 -15.43 5.20 10.40
N LYS A 3 -15.92 6.40 10.71
CA LYS A 3 -16.57 7.31 9.75
C LYS A 3 -15.68 7.77 8.58
N TRP A 4 -14.36 7.56 8.68
CA TRP A 4 -13.36 7.90 7.66
C TRP A 4 -13.14 6.80 6.61
N LEU A 5 -13.76 5.62 6.77
CA LEU A 5 -13.66 4.50 5.83
C LEU A 5 -14.58 4.65 4.61
N ASP A 6 -15.72 5.31 4.77
CA ASP A 6 -16.83 5.30 3.80
C ASP A 6 -16.64 6.31 2.66
N GLU A 7 -15.77 7.31 2.80
CA GLU A 7 -15.65 8.42 1.83
C GLU A 7 -14.30 8.47 1.08
N MET A 8 -13.33 7.61 1.44
CA MET A 8 -11.94 7.74 0.98
C MET A 8 -11.28 6.42 0.55
N THR A 9 -12.04 5.35 0.27
CA THR A 9 -11.42 4.06 -0.08
C THR A 9 -11.87 3.54 -1.45
N ASN A 10 -10.90 3.24 -2.33
CA ASN A 10 -11.12 2.29 -3.40
C ASN A 10 -11.08 0.90 -2.77
N ALA A 11 -12.26 0.28 -2.60
CA ALA A 11 -12.40 -1.10 -2.12
C ALA A 11 -11.76 -1.41 -0.74
N GLY A 12 -11.69 -0.43 0.18
CA GLY A 12 -11.21 -0.64 1.55
C GLY A 12 -9.75 -0.24 1.83
N GLU A 13 -8.98 0.20 0.82
CA GLU A 13 -7.66 0.79 1.04
C GLU A 13 -7.74 2.29 1.31
N PRO A 14 -7.07 2.83 2.35
CA PRO A 14 -7.02 4.26 2.60
C PRO A 14 -6.29 4.98 1.45
N VAL A 15 -6.71 6.21 1.11
CA VAL A 15 -5.92 7.06 0.20
C VAL A 15 -4.51 7.23 0.77
N ILE A 16 -3.51 6.80 0.01
CA ILE A 16 -2.09 6.98 0.35
C ILE A 16 -1.63 8.33 -0.22
N PRO A 17 -1.25 9.31 0.61
CA PRO A 17 -0.76 10.60 0.13
C PRO A 17 0.44 10.45 -0.80
N ALA A 18 0.55 11.31 -1.82
CA ALA A 18 1.59 11.20 -2.85
C ALA A 18 3.03 11.25 -2.27
N ASN A 19 3.27 12.08 -1.26
CA ASN A 19 4.56 12.15 -0.57
C ASN A 19 4.91 10.83 0.13
N LEU A 20 3.92 10.20 0.79
CA LEU A 20 4.10 8.91 1.43
C LEU A 20 4.32 7.80 0.38
N ARG A 21 3.54 7.82 -0.71
CA ARG A 21 3.69 6.87 -1.81
C ARG A 21 5.11 6.94 -2.41
N ASN A 22 5.63 8.14 -2.65
CA ASN A 22 6.99 8.31 -3.16
C ASN A 22 8.05 7.83 -2.16
N ALA A 23 7.93 8.17 -0.88
CA ALA A 23 8.87 7.73 0.15
C ALA A 23 8.94 6.20 0.28
N VAL A 24 7.78 5.54 0.26
CA VAL A 24 7.69 4.06 0.30
C VAL A 24 8.25 3.45 -0.97
N TRP A 25 7.95 4.04 -2.13
CA TRP A 25 8.47 3.57 -3.42
C TRP A 25 9.99 3.64 -3.50
N GLU A 26 10.59 4.75 -3.06
CA GLU A 26 12.03 4.93 -2.99
C GLU A 26 12.67 3.94 -2.02
N ARG A 27 12.09 3.77 -0.83
CA ARG A 27 12.57 2.83 0.19
C ARG A 27 12.57 1.38 -0.31
N ASP A 28 11.50 0.97 -0.98
CA ASP A 28 11.33 -0.41 -1.46
C ASP A 28 11.93 -0.61 -2.87
N GLU A 29 12.63 0.40 -3.40
CA GLU A 29 13.28 0.40 -4.72
C GLU A 29 12.34 0.03 -5.88
N GLY A 30 11.05 0.33 -5.74
CA GLY A 30 10.00 -0.09 -6.67
C GLY A 30 9.87 -1.62 -6.81
N GLN A 31 10.25 -2.40 -5.79
CA GLN A 31 10.20 -3.86 -5.77
C GLN A 31 9.17 -4.35 -4.77
N CYS A 32 8.47 -5.43 -5.13
CA CYS A 32 7.60 -6.12 -4.21
C CYS A 32 8.42 -6.63 -3.01
N VAL A 33 8.11 -6.16 -1.81
CA VAL A 33 8.83 -6.57 -0.58
C VAL A 33 8.71 -8.06 -0.26
N LYS A 34 7.72 -8.76 -0.83
CA LYS A 34 7.51 -10.20 -0.65
C LYS A 34 8.30 -11.09 -1.62
N CYS A 35 8.37 -10.72 -2.90
CA CYS A 35 8.93 -11.60 -3.94
C CYS A 35 10.00 -10.95 -4.83
N GLY A 36 10.27 -9.65 -4.66
CA GLY A 36 11.30 -8.91 -5.41
C GLY A 36 10.92 -8.51 -6.83
N THR A 37 9.74 -8.87 -7.34
CA THR A 37 9.33 -8.45 -8.69
C THR A 37 9.14 -6.94 -8.78
N LYS A 38 9.38 -6.37 -9.97
CA LYS A 38 9.05 -4.98 -10.33
C LYS A 38 7.80 -4.89 -11.21
N GLU A 39 7.20 -6.02 -11.55
CA GLU A 39 6.01 -6.09 -12.41
C GLU A 39 4.72 -6.02 -11.60
N ASP A 40 3.74 -5.25 -12.09
CA ASP A 40 2.41 -5.12 -11.48
C ASP A 40 2.44 -4.76 -9.97
N VAL A 41 3.39 -3.91 -9.58
CA VAL A 41 3.54 -3.41 -8.21
C VAL A 41 2.90 -2.04 -8.01
N ASP A 42 2.33 -1.80 -6.84
CA ASP A 42 1.95 -0.48 -6.35
C ASP A 42 2.17 -0.42 -4.82
N VAL A 43 2.04 0.77 -4.24
CA VAL A 43 2.09 0.97 -2.79
C VAL A 43 0.74 0.64 -2.18
N HIS A 44 0.74 -0.28 -1.21
CA HIS A 44 -0.44 -0.75 -0.50
C HIS A 44 -0.24 -0.68 1.01
N CYS A 45 -1.32 -0.41 1.74
CA CYS A 45 -1.34 -0.55 3.20
C CYS A 45 -1.45 -2.04 3.58
N VAL A 46 -0.53 -2.54 4.39
CA VAL A 46 -0.52 -3.92 4.87
C VAL A 46 -1.65 -4.19 5.86
N VAL A 47 -1.87 -3.27 6.80
CA VAL A 47 -3.01 -3.33 7.73
C VAL A 47 -4.17 -2.59 7.09
N PRO A 48 -5.26 -3.29 6.69
CA PRO A 48 -6.46 -2.66 6.18
C PRO A 48 -7.05 -1.73 7.24
N TYR A 49 -7.66 -0.62 6.81
CA TYR A 49 -8.40 0.27 7.71
C TYR A 49 -7.55 0.84 8.85
N ALA A 50 -6.23 0.96 8.65
CA ALA A 50 -5.33 1.71 9.51
C ALA A 50 -4.81 2.96 8.77
N MET A 51 -4.18 3.86 9.52
CA MET A 51 -3.59 5.07 8.94
C MET A 51 -2.48 4.69 7.95
N PRO A 52 -2.42 5.31 6.77
CA PRO A 52 -1.30 5.14 5.85
C PRO A 52 -0.06 5.84 6.46
N THR A 53 0.97 5.05 6.73
CA THR A 53 2.26 5.50 7.26
C THR A 53 3.37 4.74 6.56
N GLU A 54 4.62 5.23 6.60
CA GLU A 54 5.76 4.52 6.00
C GLU A 54 5.87 3.09 6.54
N ALA A 55 5.61 2.87 7.84
CA ALA A 55 5.69 1.55 8.45
C ALA A 55 4.53 0.61 8.07
N ASN A 56 3.38 1.15 7.67
CA ASN A 56 2.19 0.38 7.31
C ASN A 56 2.02 0.23 5.79
N CYS A 57 2.79 0.95 4.98
CA CYS A 57 2.73 0.92 3.52
C CYS A 57 3.96 0.25 2.94
N ASN A 58 3.77 -0.61 1.94
CA ASN A 58 4.85 -1.27 1.21
C ASN A 58 4.55 -1.32 -0.29
N VAL A 59 5.59 -1.41 -1.12
CA VAL A 59 5.46 -1.81 -2.52
C VAL A 59 5.17 -3.31 -2.57
N VAL A 60 4.03 -3.69 -3.17
CA VAL A 60 3.58 -5.09 -3.26
C VAL A 60 3.02 -5.34 -4.66
N CYS A 61 3.30 -6.52 -5.24
CA CYS A 61 2.70 -6.91 -6.51
C CYS A 61 1.27 -7.42 -6.33
N LYS A 62 0.43 -7.31 -7.36
CA LYS A 62 -0.96 -7.80 -7.35
C LYS A 62 -1.10 -9.25 -6.91
N THR A 63 -0.14 -10.12 -7.25
CA THR A 63 -0.15 -11.54 -6.83
C THR A 63 0.03 -11.67 -5.32
N CYS A 64 1.11 -11.08 -4.79
CA CYS A 64 1.41 -11.13 -3.36
C CYS A 64 0.40 -10.37 -2.50
N LEU A 65 -0.28 -9.36 -3.06
CA LEU A 65 -1.37 -8.64 -2.41
C LEU A 65 -2.60 -9.53 -2.18
N ARG A 66 -2.92 -10.43 -3.11
CA ARG A 66 -4.05 -11.38 -2.96
C ARG A 66 -3.79 -12.47 -1.91
N GLU A 67 -2.53 -12.67 -1.55
CA GLU A 67 -2.06 -13.65 -0.57
C GLU A 67 -1.85 -13.04 0.83
N PHE A 68 -2.23 -11.78 1.04
CA PHE A 68 -2.17 -11.10 2.34
C PHE A 68 -3.38 -11.41 3.22
#